data_AF-A0A7X6NH36-F1
#
_entry.id   AF-A0A7X6NH36-F1
#
_cell.length_a   1.000
_cell.length_b   1.000
_cell.length_c   1.000
_cell.angle_alpha   90.00
_cell.angle_beta   90.00
_cell.angle_gamma   90.00
#
_symmetry.space_group_name_H-M   'P 1'
#
loop_
_entity.id
_entity.type
_entity.pdbx_description
1 polymer ?
#
loop_
_entity_poly.entity_id
_entity_poly.type
_entity_poly.pdbx_seq_one_letter_code
_entity_poly.pdbx_strand_id
1 'polypeptide(L)'
;MARRKRVYSRRRINYGRVAFLIAVLVVIILLVMKIFSKNRYISKVEEALEKDITRIAGSISTVSKIDATIYENEGIKYTNQHENIKRIMTFDGSLSEDMDKAGDVKILLENLLISEKTEVTAELPPKDDGYYWIEADIFTKDKVLIFSVEEEYNFDLYYDIENKTVYVKEKYYDEFSKKYNKVKFQGYSVTDEFRNIINSMANTGLDTSGTQIPETDQ
;
A
#
# COMPACT_ATOMS: atom_id res chain seq x y z
N MET A 1 -11.60 -50.87 -64.33
CA MET A 1 -12.01 -50.10 -63.14
C MET A 1 -10.83 -49.29 -62.62
N ALA A 2 -10.84 -47.96 -62.76
CA ALA A 2 -9.78 -47.10 -62.24
C ALA A 2 -10.17 -46.55 -60.85
N ARG A 3 -9.43 -46.93 -59.80
CA ARG A 3 -9.58 -46.35 -58.45
C ARG A 3 -9.09 -44.90 -58.46
N ARG A 4 -10.01 -43.93 -58.31
CA ARG A 4 -9.64 -42.54 -58.03
C ARG A 4 -9.01 -42.43 -56.64
N LYS A 5 -7.69 -42.27 -56.57
CA LYS A 5 -7.00 -41.85 -55.33
C LYS A 5 -7.37 -40.39 -55.05
N ARG A 6 -8.10 -40.12 -53.96
CA ARG A 6 -8.29 -38.76 -53.45
C ARG A 6 -6.96 -38.29 -52.86
N VAL A 7 -6.35 -37.29 -53.51
CA VAL A 7 -5.15 -36.63 -53.00
C VAL A 7 -5.60 -35.68 -51.88
N TYR A 8 -5.35 -36.04 -50.62
CA TYR A 8 -5.50 -35.12 -49.51
C TYR A 8 -4.39 -34.07 -49.58
N SER A 9 -4.76 -32.82 -49.87
CA SER A 9 -3.84 -31.69 -49.80
C SER A 9 -3.40 -31.48 -48.34
N ARG A 10 -2.12 -31.77 -48.02
CA ARG A 10 -1.52 -31.38 -46.74
C ARG A 10 -1.46 -29.85 -46.66
N ARG A 11 -2.27 -29.23 -45.79
CA ARG A 11 -2.14 -27.81 -45.43
C ARG A 11 -0.75 -27.57 -44.85
N ARG A 12 0.11 -26.84 -45.56
CA ARG A 12 1.39 -26.34 -45.02
C ARG A 12 1.08 -25.17 -44.10
N ILE A 13 1.26 -25.35 -42.80
CA ILE A 13 1.13 -24.28 -41.82
C ILE A 13 2.29 -23.30 -42.05
N ASN A 14 1.98 -22.01 -42.16
CA ASN A 14 3.00 -20.98 -42.26
C ASN A 14 3.47 -20.60 -40.85
N TYR A 15 4.50 -21.30 -40.37
CA TYR A 15 5.06 -21.12 -39.04
C TYR A 15 5.51 -19.68 -38.74
N GLY A 16 5.88 -18.89 -39.76
CA GLY A 16 6.21 -17.47 -39.58
C GLY A 16 5.00 -16.61 -39.20
N ARG A 17 3.83 -16.88 -39.81
CA ARG A 17 2.58 -16.18 -39.45
C ARG A 17 2.06 -16.61 -38.08
N VAL A 18 2.24 -17.88 -37.73
CA VAL A 18 1.90 -18.41 -36.40
C VAL A 18 2.80 -17.79 -35.33
N ALA A 19 4.10 -17.70 -35.57
CA ALA A 19 5.04 -17.05 -34.65
C ALA A 19 4.73 -15.57 -34.43
N PHE A 20 4.38 -14.83 -35.49
CA PHE A 20 3.96 -13.43 -35.39
C PHE A 20 2.69 -13.26 -34.54
N LEU A 21 1.68 -14.12 -34.73
CA LEU A 21 0.46 -14.08 -33.91
C LEU A 21 0.73 -14.36 -32.44
N ILE A 22 1.65 -15.29 -32.13
CA ILE A 22 2.08 -15.55 -30.76
C ILE A 22 2.80 -14.33 -30.17
N ALA A 23 3.69 -13.69 -30.92
CA ALA A 23 4.39 -12.50 -30.46
C ALA A 23 3.41 -11.35 -30.15
N VAL A 24 2.43 -11.11 -31.02
CA VAL A 24 1.36 -10.12 -30.78
C VAL A 24 0.57 -10.46 -29.52
N LEU A 25 0.23 -11.74 -29.32
CA LEU A 25 -0.49 -12.18 -28.12
C LEU A 25 0.33 -11.92 -26.84
N VAL A 26 1.63 -12.22 -26.85
CA VAL A 26 2.53 -11.94 -25.71
C VAL A 26 2.57 -10.45 -25.39
N VAL A 27 2.68 -9.59 -26.41
CA VAL A 27 2.68 -8.13 -26.21
C VAL A 27 1.35 -7.67 -25.58
N ILE A 28 0.21 -8.19 -26.03
CA ILE A 28 -1.10 -7.86 -25.46
C ILE A 28 -1.16 -8.30 -23.99
N ILE A 29 -0.69 -9.51 -23.66
CA ILE A 29 -0.65 -10.01 -22.27
C ILE A 29 0.20 -9.09 -21.39
N LEU A 30 1.39 -8.70 -21.86
CA LEU A 30 2.29 -7.80 -21.12
C LEU A 30 1.65 -6.42 -20.88
N LEU A 31 0.97 -5.85 -21.89
CA LEU A 31 0.26 -4.58 -21.74
C LEU A 31 -0.87 -4.67 -20.71
N VAL A 32 -1.64 -5.76 -20.75
CA VAL A 32 -2.72 -6.01 -19.79
C VAL A 32 -2.15 -6.17 -18.37
N MET A 33 -1.08 -6.94 -18.19
CA MET A 33 -0.40 -7.10 -16.91
C MET A 33 0.10 -5.76 -16.35
N LYS A 34 0.68 -4.91 -17.20
CA LYS A 34 1.16 -3.57 -16.81
C LYS A 34 0.03 -2.66 -16.33
N ILE A 35 -1.15 -2.74 -16.94
CA ILE A 35 -2.34 -1.96 -16.51
C ILE A 35 -2.81 -2.44 -15.13
N PHE A 36 -2.86 -3.76 -14.90
CA PHE A 36 -3.28 -4.31 -13.62
C PHE A 36 -2.25 -4.09 -12.49
N SER A 37 -0.96 -4.04 -12.80
CA SER A 37 0.09 -3.78 -11.81
C SER A 37 0.09 -2.33 -11.31
N LYS A 38 -0.24 -1.36 -12.19
CA LYS A 38 -0.18 0.09 -11.89
C LYS A 38 -1.01 0.51 -10.67
N ASN A 39 -2.10 -0.21 -10.39
CA ASN A 39 -3.00 0.12 -9.27
C ASN A 39 -2.75 -0.75 -8.04
N ARG A 40 -1.69 -1.56 -8.00
CA ARG A 40 -1.36 -2.34 -6.80
C ARG A 40 -0.79 -1.40 -5.74
N TYR A 41 -1.17 -1.61 -4.49
CA TYR A 41 -0.68 -0.80 -3.38
C TYR A 41 0.84 -0.75 -3.30
N ILE A 42 1.49 -1.92 -3.33
CA ILE A 42 2.95 -2.04 -3.36
C ILE A 42 3.59 -1.30 -4.55
N SER A 43 2.95 -1.31 -5.73
CA SER A 43 3.49 -0.57 -6.89
C SER A 43 3.49 0.94 -6.66
N LYS A 44 2.57 1.45 -5.84
CA LYS A 44 2.50 2.88 -5.49
C LYS A 44 3.46 3.24 -4.37
N VAL A 45 3.71 2.33 -3.44
CA VAL A 45 4.82 2.47 -2.47
C VAL A 45 6.15 2.54 -3.21
N GLU A 46 6.39 1.64 -4.16
CA GLU A 46 7.61 1.64 -5.00
C GLU A 46 7.73 2.95 -5.79
N GLU A 47 6.67 3.39 -6.47
CA GLU A 47 6.66 4.66 -7.21
C GLU A 47 6.94 5.88 -6.32
N ALA A 48 6.37 5.94 -5.11
CA ALA A 48 6.63 7.03 -4.17
C ALA A 48 8.09 7.03 -3.68
N LEU A 49 8.67 5.86 -3.42
CA LEU A 49 10.04 5.71 -2.94
C LEU A 49 11.10 5.95 -4.02
N GLU A 50 10.78 5.76 -5.30
CA GLU A 50 11.67 6.05 -6.43
C GLU A 50 11.76 7.55 -6.77
N LYS A 51 10.79 8.36 -6.31
CA LYS A 51 10.74 9.81 -6.55
C LYS A 51 11.53 10.60 -5.50
N ASP A 52 11.73 11.89 -5.77
CA ASP A 52 12.36 12.81 -4.82
C ASP A 52 11.36 13.13 -3.69
N ILE A 53 11.49 12.42 -2.57
CA ILE A 53 10.65 12.62 -1.39
C ILE A 53 11.03 13.94 -0.73
N THR A 54 10.05 14.84 -0.65
CA THR A 54 10.22 16.17 -0.03
C THR A 54 9.73 16.23 1.41
N ARG A 55 8.75 15.40 1.77
CA ARG A 55 8.17 15.34 3.11
C ARG A 55 7.47 14.00 3.31
N ILE A 56 7.56 13.48 4.53
CA ILE A 56 6.78 12.35 5.02
C ILE A 56 6.11 12.85 6.31
N ALA A 57 4.80 12.73 6.41
CA ALA A 57 4.04 13.13 7.59
C ALA A 57 2.96 12.09 7.91
N GLY A 58 2.43 12.09 9.13
CA GLY A 58 1.34 11.20 9.50
C GLY A 58 1.32 10.83 10.98
N SER A 59 0.76 9.66 11.28
CA SER A 59 0.55 9.20 12.65
C SER A 59 0.70 7.69 12.82
N ILE A 60 0.98 7.31 14.06
CA ILE A 60 0.87 5.93 14.52
C ILE A 60 -0.16 5.88 15.64
N SER A 61 -1.13 4.98 15.54
CA SER A 61 -2.18 4.77 16.53
C SER A 61 -2.35 3.28 16.84
N THR A 62 -2.82 2.92 18.03
CA THR A 62 -3.44 1.60 18.23
C THR A 62 -4.90 1.66 17.83
N VAL A 63 -5.39 0.59 17.22
CA VAL A 63 -6.81 0.43 16.88
C VAL A 63 -7.28 -0.98 17.21
N SER A 64 -8.54 -1.11 17.61
CA SER A 64 -9.11 -2.42 17.97
C SER A 64 -9.89 -3.08 16.84
N LYS A 65 -10.47 -2.28 15.94
CA LYS A 65 -11.18 -2.76 14.76
C LYS A 65 -10.88 -1.85 13.59
N ILE A 66 -10.52 -2.46 12.46
CA ILE A 66 -10.17 -1.75 11.24
C ILE A 66 -11.38 -1.74 10.32
N ASP A 67 -12.04 -0.59 10.25
CA ASP A 67 -13.00 -0.28 9.20
C ASP A 67 -12.41 0.75 8.24
N ALA A 68 -11.95 0.27 7.09
CA ALA A 68 -11.43 1.09 6.01
C ALA A 68 -12.47 1.30 4.90
N THR A 69 -13.77 1.21 5.22
CA THR A 69 -14.85 1.45 4.27
C THR A 69 -15.06 2.95 4.08
N ILE A 70 -15.29 3.36 2.84
CA ILE A 70 -15.71 4.72 2.51
C ILE A 70 -17.22 4.80 2.60
N TYR A 71 -17.69 5.68 3.46
CA TYR A 71 -19.08 6.04 3.66
C TYR A 71 -19.38 7.36 2.98
N GLU A 72 -20.62 7.55 2.54
CA GLU A 72 -21.08 8.83 2.01
C GLU A 72 -22.44 9.13 2.62
N ASN A 73 -22.56 10.29 3.27
CA ASN A 73 -23.80 10.79 3.81
C ASN A 73 -23.99 12.24 3.36
N GLU A 74 -25.13 12.55 2.74
CA GLU A 74 -25.44 13.90 2.24
C GLU A 74 -24.36 14.52 1.32
N GLY A 75 -23.63 13.68 0.58
CA GLY A 75 -22.53 14.11 -0.30
C GLY A 75 -21.18 14.32 0.43
N ILE A 76 -21.14 14.19 1.75
CA ILE A 76 -19.91 14.19 2.55
C ILE A 76 -19.39 12.75 2.63
N LYS A 77 -18.12 12.56 2.29
CA LYS A 77 -17.46 11.25 2.36
C LYS A 77 -16.66 11.12 3.64
N TYR A 78 -16.71 9.94 4.25
CA TYR A 78 -15.99 9.58 5.47
C TYR A 78 -15.24 8.28 5.24
N THR A 79 -14.06 8.12 5.85
CA THR A 79 -13.20 6.93 5.74
C THR A 79 -12.77 6.49 7.15
N ASN A 80 -12.03 5.39 7.25
CA ASN A 80 -11.23 5.02 8.43
C ASN A 80 -11.98 5.10 9.77
N GLN A 81 -13.20 4.52 9.82
CA GLN A 81 -14.06 4.46 11.03
C GLN A 81 -13.58 3.38 12.01
N HIS A 82 -12.30 3.40 12.35
CA HIS A 82 -11.68 2.42 13.24
C HIS A 82 -12.21 2.58 14.68
N GLU A 83 -12.31 1.48 15.42
CA GLU A 83 -12.77 1.52 16.82
C GLU A 83 -11.59 1.58 17.80
N ASN A 84 -11.79 2.29 18.93
CA ASN A 84 -10.82 2.47 20.01
C ASN A 84 -9.46 3.03 19.56
N ILE A 85 -9.47 4.06 18.70
CA ILE A 85 -8.25 4.71 18.22
C ILE A 85 -7.53 5.37 19.40
N LYS A 86 -6.29 4.96 19.68
CA LYS A 86 -5.39 5.64 20.63
C LYS A 86 -4.15 6.09 19.88
N ARG A 87 -4.04 7.40 19.65
CA ARG A 87 -2.89 7.97 18.97
C ARG A 87 -1.64 7.84 19.84
N ILE A 88 -0.62 7.19 19.31
CA ILE A 88 0.68 7.02 19.96
C ILE A 88 1.58 8.22 19.65
N MET A 89 1.67 8.60 18.38
CA MET A 89 2.45 9.77 17.95
C MET A 89 1.99 10.32 16.62
N THR A 90 2.44 11.53 16.34
CA THR A 90 2.47 12.14 15.00
C THR A 90 3.92 12.36 14.60
N PHE A 91 4.17 12.43 13.30
CA PHE A 91 5.47 12.80 12.76
C PHE A 91 5.28 13.73 11.56
N ASP A 92 6.18 14.69 11.42
CA ASP A 92 6.29 15.54 10.23
C ASP A 92 7.76 15.76 9.90
N GLY A 93 8.23 15.12 8.82
CA GLY A 93 9.63 15.21 8.39
C GLY A 93 10.11 16.61 7.99
N SER A 94 9.23 17.62 7.94
CA SER A 94 9.62 19.02 7.83
C SER A 94 10.13 19.62 9.16
N LEU A 95 9.84 18.98 10.29
CA LEU A 95 10.29 19.35 11.62
C LEU A 95 11.56 18.57 11.97
N SER A 96 12.59 19.27 12.45
CA SER A 96 13.89 18.66 12.75
C SER A 96 13.82 17.54 13.80
N GLU A 97 12.90 17.66 14.76
CA GLU A 97 12.67 16.66 15.82
C GLU A 97 11.97 15.38 15.35
N ASP A 98 11.34 15.42 14.18
CA ASP A 98 10.60 14.30 13.59
C ASP A 98 11.27 13.70 12.35
N MET A 99 12.42 14.25 11.92
CA MET A 99 13.17 13.75 10.77
C MET A 99 13.52 12.26 10.88
N ASP A 100 13.94 11.82 12.07
CA ASP A 100 14.27 10.41 12.32
C ASP A 100 13.01 9.52 12.22
N LYS A 101 11.87 9.97 12.76
CA LYS A 101 10.59 9.24 12.67
C LYS A 101 10.12 9.12 11.22
N ALA A 102 10.24 10.20 10.43
CA ALA A 102 9.96 10.18 9.00
C ALA A 102 10.89 9.22 8.25
N GLY A 103 12.17 9.16 8.64
CA GLY A 103 13.15 8.19 8.14
C GLY A 103 12.76 6.75 8.47
N ASP A 104 12.34 6.49 9.69
CA ASP A 104 11.87 5.17 10.13
C ASP A 104 10.66 4.70 9.31
N VAL A 105 9.68 5.57 9.05
CA VAL A 105 8.52 5.26 8.20
C VAL A 105 8.95 4.92 6.78
N LYS A 106 9.93 5.65 6.22
CA LYS A 106 10.50 5.31 4.92
C LYS A 106 11.09 3.90 4.92
N ILE A 107 11.84 3.52 5.95
CA ILE A 107 12.44 2.18 6.07
C ILE A 107 11.35 1.10 6.23
N LEU A 108 10.25 1.38 6.95
CA LEU A 108 9.10 0.47 7.04
C LEU A 108 8.49 0.18 5.66
N LEU A 109 8.36 1.21 4.82
CA LEU A 109 7.84 1.07 3.45
C LEU A 109 8.81 0.33 2.53
N GLU A 110 10.12 0.59 2.65
CA GLU A 110 11.17 -0.16 1.94
C GLU A 110 11.11 -1.65 2.32
N ASN A 111 10.97 -1.95 3.61
CA ASN A 111 10.81 -3.32 4.10
C ASN A 111 9.53 -3.98 3.56
N LEU A 112 8.44 -3.22 3.40
CA LEU A 112 7.20 -3.74 2.82
C LEU A 112 7.39 -4.20 1.36
N LEU A 113 8.25 -3.54 0.58
CA LEU A 113 8.51 -3.91 -0.83
C LEU A 113 9.18 -5.28 -0.96
N ILE A 114 10.00 -5.67 0.02
CA ILE A 114 10.75 -6.94 0.03
C ILE A 114 10.07 -8.03 0.86
N SER A 115 8.98 -7.70 1.55
CA SER A 115 8.26 -8.64 2.42
C SER A 115 7.50 -9.70 1.62
N GLU A 116 7.44 -10.92 2.15
CA GLU A 116 6.71 -12.01 1.51
C GLU A 116 5.21 -11.85 1.73
N LYS A 117 4.43 -12.08 0.67
CA LYS A 117 2.98 -12.10 0.78
C LYS A 117 2.52 -13.28 1.63
N THR A 118 1.56 -13.04 2.51
CA THR A 118 0.91 -14.08 3.29
C THR A 118 -0.50 -14.32 2.76
N GLU A 119 -1.51 -13.82 3.45
CA GLU A 119 -2.91 -14.08 3.16
C GLU A 119 -3.62 -12.88 2.54
N VAL A 120 -4.77 -13.15 1.92
CA VAL A 120 -5.68 -12.14 1.40
C VAL A 120 -7.00 -12.26 2.13
N THR A 121 -7.44 -11.21 2.80
CA THR A 121 -8.67 -11.18 3.58
C THR A 121 -9.55 -9.99 3.21
N ALA A 122 -10.87 -10.16 3.24
CA ALA A 122 -11.79 -9.05 2.98
C ALA A 122 -11.79 -8.03 4.12
N GLU A 123 -11.71 -8.53 5.35
CA GLU A 123 -11.80 -7.76 6.59
C GLU A 123 -10.75 -8.28 7.58
N LEU A 124 -10.30 -7.40 8.47
CA LEU A 124 -9.37 -7.76 9.53
C LEU A 124 -10.15 -8.04 10.82
N PRO A 125 -9.85 -9.14 11.53
CA PRO A 125 -10.58 -9.48 12.75
C PRO A 125 -10.39 -8.41 13.83
N PRO A 126 -11.41 -8.10 14.64
CA PRO A 126 -11.24 -7.21 15.78
C PRO A 126 -10.30 -7.84 16.82
N LYS A 127 -9.42 -7.01 17.40
CA LYS A 127 -8.47 -7.38 18.46
C LYS A 127 -8.29 -6.20 19.40
N ASP A 128 -8.42 -6.37 20.71
CA ASP A 128 -8.25 -5.26 21.67
C ASP A 128 -6.84 -4.64 21.58
N ASP A 129 -6.77 -3.39 21.11
CA ASP A 129 -5.52 -2.67 20.78
C ASP A 129 -4.51 -3.50 19.98
N GLY A 130 -4.98 -4.45 19.17
CA GLY A 130 -4.13 -5.48 18.55
C GLY A 130 -3.40 -5.04 17.29
N TYR A 131 -3.65 -3.82 16.82
CA TYR A 131 -3.06 -3.28 15.59
C TYR A 131 -2.35 -1.96 15.84
N TYR A 132 -1.13 -1.83 15.31
CA TYR A 132 -0.58 -0.51 15.00
C TYR A 132 -1.07 -0.08 13.62
N TRP A 133 -1.83 1.00 13.58
CA TRP A 133 -2.22 1.69 12.36
C TRP A 133 -1.23 2.81 12.10
N ILE A 134 -0.55 2.74 10.95
CA ILE A 134 0.39 3.75 10.48
C ILE A 134 -0.29 4.45 9.30
N GLU A 135 -0.57 5.73 9.49
CA GLU A 135 -0.99 6.67 8.44
C GLU A 135 0.25 7.41 7.98
N ALA A 136 0.56 7.36 6.69
CA ALA A 136 1.73 8.02 6.12
C ALA A 136 1.39 8.74 4.82
N ASP A 137 1.54 10.06 4.84
CA ASP A 137 1.40 10.96 3.70
C ASP A 137 2.81 11.27 3.16
N ILE A 138 3.08 10.87 1.93
CA ILE A 138 4.36 11.08 1.26
C ILE A 138 4.20 12.09 0.15
N PHE A 139 4.92 13.20 0.28
CA PHE A 139 4.95 14.27 -0.70
C PHE A 139 6.22 14.14 -1.54
N THR A 140 6.05 13.91 -2.83
CA THR A 140 7.15 13.73 -3.78
C THR A 140 7.18 14.85 -4.80
N LYS A 141 8.37 15.15 -5.32
CA LYS A 141 8.54 16.00 -6.49
C LYS A 141 8.98 15.16 -7.67
N ASP A 142 8.28 15.33 -8.78
CA ASP A 142 8.66 14.79 -10.07
C ASP A 142 8.96 15.93 -11.04
N LYS A 143 9.99 15.76 -11.86
CA LYS A 143 10.35 16.74 -12.90
C LYS A 143 9.88 16.24 -14.24
N VAL A 144 8.79 16.81 -14.73
CA VAL A 144 8.30 16.54 -16.09
C VAL A 144 8.68 17.71 -16.99
N LEU A 145 9.71 17.49 -17.81
CA LEU A 145 10.33 18.50 -18.69
C LEU A 145 10.89 19.69 -17.89
N ILE A 146 10.12 20.78 -17.79
CA ILE A 146 10.47 22.02 -17.09
C ILE A 146 9.54 22.32 -15.90
N PHE A 147 8.54 21.46 -15.66
CA PHE A 147 7.58 21.63 -14.57
C PHE A 147 7.92 20.68 -13.43
N SER A 148 7.95 21.21 -12.21
CA SER A 148 7.93 20.40 -11.00
C SER A 148 6.47 20.11 -10.67
N VAL A 149 6.12 18.84 -10.62
CA VAL A 149 4.81 18.37 -10.16
C VAL A 149 4.99 17.81 -8.75
N GLU A 150 4.21 18.32 -7.81
CA GLU A 150 4.11 17.73 -6.48
C GLU A 150 3.00 16.68 -6.50
N GLU A 151 3.31 15.49 -5.99
CA GLU A 151 2.37 14.39 -5.86
C GLU A 151 2.32 13.94 -4.40
N GLU A 152 1.11 13.64 -3.94
CA GLU A 152 0.82 13.14 -2.60
C GLU A 152 0.37 11.68 -2.67
N TYR A 153 0.93 10.86 -1.79
CA TYR A 153 0.60 9.45 -1.63
C TYR A 153 0.21 9.17 -0.18
N ASN A 154 -0.99 8.61 0.03
CA ASN A 154 -1.54 8.35 1.36
C ASN A 154 -1.59 6.85 1.59
N PHE A 155 -0.86 6.39 2.61
CA PHE A 155 -0.63 4.99 2.89
C PHE A 155 -1.15 4.61 4.29
N ASP A 156 -2.07 3.65 4.30
CA ASP A 156 -2.57 2.99 5.52
C ASP A 156 -1.94 1.61 5.67
N LEU A 157 -1.13 1.42 6.70
CA LEU A 157 -0.55 0.12 7.07
C LEU A 157 -1.14 -0.32 8.41
N TYR A 158 -1.59 -1.57 8.47
CA TYR A 158 -2.16 -2.17 9.68
C TYR A 158 -1.29 -3.33 10.14
N TYR A 159 -0.40 -3.07 11.10
CA TYR A 159 0.47 -4.09 11.67
C TYR A 159 -0.23 -4.84 12.80
N ASP A 160 -0.52 -6.12 12.58
CA ASP A 160 -1.02 -7.05 13.59
C ASP A 160 0.11 -7.43 14.55
N ILE A 161 0.02 -6.94 15.79
CA ILE A 161 1.06 -7.05 16.80
C ILE A 161 1.30 -8.52 17.19
N GLU A 162 0.22 -9.29 17.30
CA GLU A 162 0.27 -10.69 17.71
C GLU A 162 0.81 -11.58 16.58
N ASN A 163 0.25 -11.43 15.38
CA ASN A 163 0.57 -12.29 14.24
C ASN A 163 1.80 -11.83 13.46
N LYS A 164 2.37 -10.67 13.80
CA LYS A 164 3.54 -10.07 13.13
C LYS A 164 3.35 -9.99 11.62
N THR A 165 2.17 -9.56 11.20
CA THR A 165 1.79 -9.44 9.80
C THR A 165 1.30 -8.02 9.56
N VAL A 166 1.80 -7.37 8.52
CA VAL A 166 1.30 -6.05 8.12
C VAL A 166 0.30 -6.22 6.98
N TYR A 167 -0.86 -5.58 7.13
CA TYR A 167 -1.93 -5.60 6.15
C TYR A 167 -2.04 -4.23 5.48
N VAL A 168 -2.18 -4.25 4.16
CA VAL A 168 -2.49 -3.08 3.33
C VAL A 168 -3.58 -3.45 2.35
N LYS A 169 -4.28 -2.47 1.77
CA LYS A 169 -5.20 -2.78 0.66
C LYS A 169 -4.43 -3.40 -0.51
N GLU A 170 -5.03 -4.36 -1.21
CA GLU A 170 -4.42 -4.97 -2.41
C GLU A 170 -4.17 -3.96 -3.53
N LYS A 171 -5.06 -2.96 -3.63
CA LYS A 171 -5.05 -1.92 -4.64
C LYS A 171 -5.01 -0.55 -4.00
N TYR A 172 -4.21 0.32 -4.60
CA TYR A 172 -4.18 1.74 -4.30
C TYR A 172 -5.32 2.44 -5.03
N TYR A 173 -6.21 3.05 -4.27
CA TYR A 173 -7.15 4.03 -4.75
C TYR A 173 -7.07 5.23 -3.82
N ASP A 174 -7.36 6.39 -4.38
CA ASP A 174 -7.65 7.61 -3.62
C ASP A 174 -8.60 7.31 -2.44
N GLU A 175 -8.32 7.91 -1.29
CA GLU A 175 -9.03 7.70 -0.02
C GLU A 175 -10.54 7.99 -0.09
N PHE A 176 -11.00 8.74 -1.10
CA PHE A 176 -12.42 9.04 -1.32
C PHE A 176 -13.05 8.26 -2.49
N SER A 177 -12.33 7.31 -3.08
CA SER A 177 -12.80 6.49 -4.19
C SER A 177 -13.62 5.28 -3.71
N LYS A 178 -14.92 5.23 -3.99
CA LYS A 178 -15.80 4.07 -3.69
C LYS A 178 -15.30 2.70 -4.21
N LYS A 179 -14.29 2.69 -5.09
CA LYS A 179 -13.61 1.45 -5.49
C LYS A 179 -12.90 0.78 -4.30
N TYR A 180 -12.48 1.56 -3.32
CA TYR A 180 -11.79 1.14 -2.09
C TYR A 180 -12.60 0.09 -1.30
N ASN A 181 -13.93 0.23 -1.22
CA ASN A 181 -14.82 -0.69 -0.50
C ASN A 181 -14.84 -2.12 -1.09
N LYS A 182 -14.38 -2.29 -2.33
CA LYS A 182 -14.31 -3.60 -3.00
C LYS A 182 -12.94 -4.25 -2.89
N VAL A 183 -11.98 -3.59 -2.25
CA VAL A 183 -10.59 -4.01 -2.18
C VAL A 183 -10.36 -4.77 -0.87
N LYS A 184 -9.79 -5.97 -1.01
CA LYS A 184 -9.35 -6.81 0.10
C LYS A 184 -8.04 -6.30 0.67
N PHE A 185 -7.71 -6.75 1.87
CA PHE A 185 -6.39 -6.61 2.46
C PHE A 185 -5.47 -7.72 1.97
N GLN A 186 -4.22 -7.37 1.70
CA GLN A 186 -3.11 -8.30 1.50
C GLN A 186 -2.19 -8.19 2.73
N GLY A 187 -1.97 -9.33 3.37
CA GLY A 187 -0.98 -9.49 4.42
C GLY A 187 0.43 -9.70 3.86
N TYR A 188 1.41 -9.21 4.60
CA TYR A 188 2.83 -9.37 4.37
C TYR A 188 3.52 -9.78 5.67
N SER A 189 4.39 -10.78 5.61
CA SER A 189 5.23 -11.14 6.76
C SER A 189 6.26 -10.04 6.99
N VAL A 190 6.33 -9.54 8.22
CA VAL A 190 7.28 -8.46 8.52
C VAL A 190 8.68 -9.02 8.75
N THR A 191 9.69 -8.27 8.32
CA THR A 191 11.08 -8.54 8.67
C THR A 191 11.35 -8.22 10.16
N ASP A 192 12.46 -8.72 10.69
CA ASP A 192 12.89 -8.34 12.04
C ASP A 192 13.17 -6.84 12.14
N GLU A 193 13.71 -6.22 11.08
CA GLU A 193 13.95 -4.78 11.01
C GLU A 193 12.64 -3.99 11.09
N PHE A 194 11.65 -4.34 10.26
CA PHE A 194 10.32 -3.71 10.30
C PHE A 194 9.73 -3.78 11.71
N ARG A 195 9.78 -4.97 12.32
CA ARG A 195 9.25 -5.19 13.69
C ARG A 195 9.99 -4.33 14.71
N ASN A 196 11.31 -4.24 14.63
CA ASN A 196 12.10 -3.48 15.59
C ASN A 196 11.80 -1.98 15.48
N ILE A 197 11.70 -1.46 14.26
CA ILE A 197 11.38 -0.05 14.00
C ILE A 197 9.98 0.28 14.52
N ILE A 198 8.94 -0.46 14.10
CA ILE A 198 7.57 -0.11 14.49
C ILE A 198 7.36 -0.20 16.01
N ASN A 199 7.97 -1.18 16.67
CA ASN A 199 7.91 -1.28 18.13
C ASN A 199 8.68 -0.17 18.82
N SER A 200 9.84 0.25 18.28
CA SER A 200 10.60 1.38 18.82
C SER A 200 9.78 2.67 18.72
N MET A 201 9.23 2.97 17.55
CA MET A 201 8.36 4.12 17.34
C MET A 201 7.16 4.10 18.29
N ALA A 202 6.49 2.96 18.43
CA ALA A 202 5.35 2.83 19.33
C ALA A 202 5.73 3.08 20.80
N ASN A 203 6.85 2.53 21.27
CA ASN A 203 7.31 2.69 22.66
C ASN A 203 7.74 4.14 22.95
N THR A 204 8.49 4.78 22.05
CA THR A 204 8.91 6.18 22.22
C THR A 204 7.72 7.14 22.26
N GLY A 205 6.64 6.87 21.51
CA GLY A 205 5.42 7.67 21.59
C GLY A 205 4.68 7.50 22.91
N LEU A 206 4.66 6.28 23.47
CA LEU A 206 4.06 6.04 24.79
C LEU A 206 4.82 6.75 25.91
N ASP A 207 6.16 6.79 25.87
CA ASP A 207 6.98 7.47 26.87
C ASP A 207 6.75 8.99 26.89
N THR A 208 6.47 9.59 25.73
CA THR A 208 6.16 11.04 25.63
C THR A 208 4.73 11.38 26.03
N SER A 209 3.78 10.44 25.91
CA SER A 209 2.39 10.59 26.37
C SER A 209 2.23 10.65 27.90
N GLY A 210 3.25 10.21 28.66
CA GLY A 210 3.29 10.25 30.12
C GLY A 210 3.66 11.61 30.73
N THR A 211 4.04 12.60 29.92
CA THR A 211 4.34 13.95 30.41
C THR A 211 3.06 14.78 30.47
N GLN A 212 2.28 14.59 31.54
CA GLN A 212 1.17 15.50 31.86
C GLN A 212 1.74 16.92 32.08
N ILE A 213 1.26 17.86 31.28
CA ILE A 213 1.44 19.30 31.52
C ILE A 213 0.84 19.57 32.91
N PRO A 214 1.56 20.19 33.86
CA PRO A 214 0.97 20.53 35.14
C PRO A 214 -0.20 21.48 34.88
N GLU A 215 -1.39 21.12 35.38
CA GLU A 215 -2.49 22.06 35.54
C GLU A 215 -1.94 23.30 36.25
N THR A 216 -1.95 24.41 35.54
CA THR A 216 -1.66 25.71 36.14
C THR A 216 -2.97 26.17 36.74
N ASP A 217 -3.11 25.97 38.05
CA ASP A 217 -4.15 26.60 38.85
C ASP A 217 -4.09 28.13 38.67
N GLN A 218 -5.19 28.71 38.20
CA GLN A 218 -5.56 30.11 38.41
C GLN A 218 -7.03 30.20 38.82
#